data_AF-A0A0G4GQV4-F1
#
_entry.id   AF-A0A0G4GQV4-F1
#
_cell.length_a   1.000
_cell.length_b   1.000
_cell.length_c   1.000
_cell.angle_alpha   90.00
_cell.angle_beta   90.00
_cell.angle_gamma   90.00
#
_symmetry.space_group_name_H-M   'P 1'
#
loop_
_entity.id
_entity.type
_entity.pdbx_description
1 polymer ?
#
loop_
_entity_poly.entity_id
_entity_poly.type
_entity_poly.pdbx_seq_one_letter_code
_entity_poly.pdbx_strand_id
1 'polypeptide(L)'
;MMLPTYGDMQNTMHFIDRDARGAVLAGLLDRSVHQSVEGATAAMAWTFANDTPCKFKHLLLTPFDHPFIAYIAIDDSGDGQVSVRVFTTEQPAAGVSADAPFKDRFPRTTALARPVLGPIAPIVFDGEAA
;
A
#
# COMPACT_ATOMS: atom_id res chain seq x y z
N MET A 1 17.71 11.89 16.46
CA MET A 1 16.91 11.85 15.22
C MET A 1 15.45 11.88 15.64
N MET A 2 14.67 12.85 15.17
CA MET A 2 13.22 12.87 15.43
C MET A 2 12.56 11.81 14.54
N LEU A 3 11.71 10.96 15.12
CA LEU A 3 10.98 9.95 14.36
C LEU A 3 9.96 10.67 13.46
N PRO A 4 9.85 10.31 12.16
CA PRO A 4 8.83 10.85 11.29
C PRO A 4 7.44 10.51 11.83
N THR A 5 6.52 11.48 11.77
CA THR A 5 5.11 11.27 12.07
C THR A 5 4.38 10.71 10.85
N TYR A 6 3.16 10.23 11.05
CA TYR A 6 2.29 9.83 9.95
C TYR A 6 2.08 10.96 8.92
N GLY A 7 2.01 12.22 9.37
CA GLY A 7 1.85 13.39 8.50
C GLY A 7 3.07 13.71 7.64
N ASP A 8 4.25 13.22 8.02
CA ASP A 8 5.49 13.43 7.27
C ASP A 8 5.65 12.40 6.12
N MET A 9 4.85 11.33 6.13
CA MET A 9 4.92 10.27 5.13
C MET A 9 4.30 10.72 3.81
N GLN A 10 4.99 10.42 2.72
CA GLN A 10 4.49 10.62 1.37
C GLN A 10 3.62 9.43 0.98
N ASN A 11 2.54 9.65 0.23
CA ASN A 11 1.68 8.55 -0.21
C ASN A 11 1.04 8.78 -1.59
N THR A 12 0.55 7.68 -2.15
CA THR A 12 -0.47 7.69 -3.20
C THR A 12 -1.69 6.90 -2.71
N MET A 13 -2.89 7.24 -3.19
CA MET A 13 -4.17 6.64 -2.78
C MET A 13 -5.06 6.41 -3.99
N HIS A 14 -5.64 5.20 -4.08
CA HIS A 14 -6.57 4.82 -5.13
C HIS A 14 -7.74 4.04 -4.54
N PHE A 15 -8.95 4.25 -5.08
CA PHE A 15 -10.10 3.39 -4.81
C PHE A 15 -10.25 2.42 -5.98
N ILE A 16 -10.24 1.13 -5.69
CA ILE A 16 -10.17 0.06 -6.69
C ILE A 16 -11.25 -0.97 -6.34
N ASP A 17 -11.93 -1.52 -7.35
CA ASP A 17 -12.88 -2.61 -7.14
C ASP A 17 -12.17 -3.80 -6.46
N ARG A 18 -12.81 -4.34 -5.42
CA ARG A 18 -12.27 -5.43 -4.59
C ARG A 18 -11.85 -6.65 -5.42
N ASP A 19 -12.58 -6.92 -6.49
CA ASP A 19 -12.42 -8.08 -7.36
C ASP A 19 -11.64 -7.76 -8.65
N ALA A 20 -11.18 -6.51 -8.81
CA ALA A 20 -10.38 -6.07 -9.94
C ALA A 20 -9.16 -6.96 -10.17
N ARG A 21 -8.83 -7.15 -11.46
CA ARG A 21 -7.61 -7.82 -11.94
C ARG A 21 -7.34 -9.19 -11.27
N GLY A 22 -8.41 -9.96 -11.03
CA GLY A 22 -8.33 -11.31 -10.47
C GLY A 22 -8.42 -11.38 -8.95
N ALA A 23 -9.12 -10.42 -8.31
CA ALA A 23 -9.41 -10.38 -6.88
C ALA A 23 -8.16 -10.42 -5.98
N VAL A 24 -7.07 -9.79 -6.44
CA VAL A 24 -5.80 -9.71 -5.69
C VAL A 24 -6.01 -8.99 -4.36
N LEU A 25 -6.79 -7.90 -4.35
CA LEU A 25 -7.09 -7.14 -3.12
C LEU A 25 -7.94 -7.94 -2.15
N ALA A 26 -9.00 -8.62 -2.62
CA ALA A 26 -9.78 -9.54 -1.79
C ALA A 26 -8.88 -10.63 -1.17
N GLY A 27 -8.02 -11.24 -1.98
CA GLY A 27 -7.07 -12.26 -1.52
C GLY A 27 -6.06 -11.75 -0.50
N LEU A 28 -5.57 -10.51 -0.66
CA LEU A 28 -4.71 -9.87 0.34
C LEU A 28 -5.47 -9.61 1.64
N LEU A 29 -6.67 -9.04 1.57
CA LEU A 29 -7.50 -8.71 2.74
C LEU A 29 -7.89 -9.95 3.55
N ASP A 30 -8.31 -11.02 2.89
CA ASP A 30 -8.84 -12.21 3.54
C ASP A 30 -7.74 -13.20 4.00
N ARG A 31 -6.50 -13.04 3.53
CA ARG A 31 -5.37 -13.85 3.98
C ARG A 31 -5.05 -13.58 5.45
N SER A 32 -4.77 -14.63 6.22
CA SER A 32 -4.33 -14.50 7.62
C SER A 32 -3.03 -13.68 7.72
N VAL A 33 -2.92 -12.81 8.73
CA VAL A 33 -1.69 -12.04 9.02
C VAL A 33 -0.53 -12.93 9.46
N HIS A 34 -0.81 -14.16 9.91
CA HIS A 34 0.20 -15.13 10.31
C HIS A 34 0.77 -15.92 9.12
N GLN A 35 0.24 -15.72 7.91
CA GLN A 35 0.79 -16.25 6.68
C GLN A 35 1.62 -15.18 6.00
N SER A 36 2.84 -15.52 5.57
CA SER A 36 3.70 -14.58 4.86
C SER A 36 3.02 -14.08 3.59
N VAL A 37 3.10 -12.77 3.35
CA VAL A 37 2.83 -12.17 2.05
C VAL A 37 4.18 -11.92 1.41
N GLU A 38 4.42 -12.51 0.24
CA GLU A 38 5.67 -12.31 -0.50
C GLU A 38 5.91 -10.81 -0.73
N GLY A 39 7.12 -10.33 -0.43
CA GLY A 39 7.49 -8.92 -0.51
C GLY A 39 7.11 -8.06 0.71
N ALA A 40 6.36 -8.59 1.68
CA ALA A 40 6.10 -7.94 2.96
C ALA A 40 6.95 -8.55 4.08
N THR A 41 7.53 -7.69 4.91
CA THR A 41 8.28 -8.09 6.12
C THR A 41 7.36 -8.36 7.31
N ALA A 42 6.25 -7.63 7.42
CA ALA A 42 5.26 -7.83 8.47
C ALA A 42 3.84 -7.48 7.97
N ALA A 43 2.84 -8.04 8.62
CA ALA A 43 1.43 -7.76 8.34
C ALA A 43 0.65 -7.50 9.63
N MET A 44 -0.29 -6.57 9.56
CA MET A 44 -1.26 -6.27 10.62
C MET A 44 -2.63 -6.16 9.98
N ALA A 45 -3.66 -6.62 10.68
CA ALA A 45 -5.04 -6.48 10.23
C ALA A 45 -5.95 -6.27 11.43
N TRP A 46 -7.04 -5.56 11.19
CA TRP A 46 -8.13 -5.40 12.16
C TRP A 46 -9.45 -5.19 11.43
N THR A 47 -10.54 -5.35 12.16
CA THR A 47 -11.90 -5.15 11.65
C THR A 47 -12.69 -4.31 12.63
N PHE A 48 -13.54 -3.41 12.14
CA PHE A 48 -14.57 -2.83 12.98
C PHE A 48 -15.81 -3.73 12.96
N ALA A 49 -16.40 -3.96 14.13
CA ALA A 49 -17.69 -4.63 14.25
C ALA A 49 -18.80 -3.58 14.08
N ASN A 50 -19.10 -3.25 12.83
CA ASN A 50 -20.25 -2.44 12.41
C ASN A 50 -21.20 -3.30 11.56
N ASP A 51 -22.36 -2.76 11.18
CA ASP A 51 -23.38 -3.48 10.39
C ASP A 51 -22.83 -4.02 9.06
N THR A 52 -21.82 -3.35 8.49
CA THR A 52 -21.03 -3.82 7.35
C THR A 52 -19.55 -3.90 7.73
N PRO A 53 -18.99 -5.09 8.04
CA PRO A 53 -17.64 -5.21 8.60
C PRO A 53 -16.57 -4.55 7.74
N CYS A 54 -16.00 -3.44 8.21
CA CYS A 54 -14.85 -2.82 7.59
C CYS A 54 -13.59 -3.65 7.88
N LYS A 55 -12.79 -3.96 6.85
CA LYS A 55 -11.54 -4.71 6.99
C LYS A 55 -10.36 -3.80 6.65
N PHE A 56 -9.33 -3.86 7.48
CA PHE A 56 -8.10 -3.10 7.29
C PHE A 56 -6.92 -4.06 7.30
N LYS A 57 -5.99 -3.85 6.37
CA LYS A 57 -4.75 -4.61 6.33
C LYS A 57 -3.57 -3.73 5.97
N HIS A 58 -2.57 -3.72 6.82
CA HIS A 58 -1.31 -3.04 6.62
C HIS A 58 -0.20 -4.08 6.35
N LEU A 59 0.56 -3.86 5.28
CA LEU A 59 1.67 -4.70 4.84
C LEU A 59 2.95 -3.87 4.86
N LEU A 60 3.80 -4.09 5.86
CA LEU A 60 5.09 -3.44 5.96
C LEU A 60 6.04 -4.07 4.95
N LEU A 61 6.60 -3.26 4.05
CA LEU A 61 7.50 -3.72 2.98
C LEU A 61 8.96 -3.74 3.43
N THR A 62 9.37 -2.74 4.22
CA THR A 62 10.74 -2.62 4.70
C THR A 62 10.91 -3.18 6.12
N PRO A 63 12.02 -3.87 6.44
CA PRO A 63 12.29 -4.29 7.81
C PRO A 63 12.56 -3.08 8.72
N PHE A 64 12.48 -3.30 10.04
CA PHE A 64 12.59 -2.23 11.04
C PHE A 64 13.96 -1.54 11.09
N ASP A 65 14.99 -2.15 10.52
CA ASP A 65 16.36 -1.63 10.40
C ASP A 65 16.64 -0.96 9.04
N HIS A 66 15.65 -0.87 8.16
CA HIS A 66 15.78 -0.24 6.85
C HIS A 66 15.87 1.30 6.96
N PRO A 67 16.64 1.99 6.10
CA PRO A 67 16.83 3.45 6.18
C PRO A 67 15.57 4.30 5.96
N PHE A 68 14.47 3.69 5.52
CA PHE A 68 13.16 4.32 5.42
C PHE A 68 12.05 3.28 5.60
N ILE A 69 10.86 3.77 5.89
CA ILE A 69 9.64 2.98 6.07
C ILE A 69 8.89 2.98 4.75
N ALA A 70 8.47 1.81 4.27
CA ALA A 70 7.47 1.69 3.23
C ALA A 70 6.44 0.63 3.61
N TYR A 71 5.16 0.94 3.43
CA TYR A 71 4.07 -0.01 3.67
C TYR A 71 2.86 0.25 2.76
N ILE A 72 2.03 -0.76 2.61
CA ILE A 72 0.75 -0.70 1.89
C ILE A 72 -0.37 -0.77 2.91
N ALA A 73 -1.33 0.15 2.85
CA ALA A 73 -2.60 0.05 3.56
C ALA A 73 -3.71 -0.31 2.57
N ILE A 74 -4.53 -1.29 2.94
CA ILE A 74 -5.64 -1.81 2.17
C ILE A 74 -6.87 -1.79 3.07
N ASP A 75 -7.84 -0.95 2.73
CA ASP A 75 -9.02 -0.71 3.57
C ASP A 75 -10.28 -0.95 2.76
N ASP A 76 -11.12 -1.87 3.24
CA ASP A 76 -12.39 -2.22 2.64
C ASP A 76 -13.53 -1.77 3.55
N SER A 77 -14.37 -0.87 3.02
CA SER A 77 -15.55 -0.36 3.72
C SER A 77 -16.79 -1.24 3.55
N GLY A 78 -16.69 -2.31 2.73
CA GLY A 78 -17.76 -3.25 2.43
C GLY A 78 -18.77 -2.76 1.39
N ASP A 79 -18.43 -1.73 0.61
CA ASP A 79 -19.22 -1.18 -0.49
C ASP A 79 -18.75 -1.68 -1.87
N GLY A 80 -17.80 -2.63 -1.90
CA GLY A 80 -17.21 -3.19 -3.12
C GLY A 80 -15.96 -2.45 -3.60
N GLN A 81 -15.64 -1.28 -3.02
CA GLN A 81 -14.40 -0.57 -3.29
C GLN A 81 -13.41 -0.69 -2.13
N VAL A 82 -12.14 -0.81 -2.49
CA VAL A 82 -11.02 -0.92 -1.57
C VAL A 82 -10.12 0.30 -1.75
N SER A 83 -9.81 0.99 -0.66
CA SER A 83 -8.79 2.03 -0.62
C SER A 83 -7.42 1.37 -0.53
N VAL A 84 -6.59 1.57 -1.56
CA VAL A 84 -5.20 1.12 -1.60
C VAL A 84 -4.29 2.34 -1.48
N ARG A 85 -3.47 2.35 -0.43
CA ARG A 85 -2.52 3.42 -0.15
C ARG A 85 -1.11 2.87 -0.01
N VAL A 86 -0.14 3.54 -0.62
CA VAL A 86 1.28 3.20 -0.46
C VAL A 86 1.95 4.37 0.23
N PHE A 87 2.51 4.12 1.41
CA PHE A 87 3.16 5.13 2.23
C PHE A 87 4.67 4.96 2.23
N THR A 88 5.41 6.07 2.31
CA THR A 88 6.87 6.02 2.42
C THR A 88 7.49 7.21 3.15
N THR A 89 8.65 6.96 3.76
CA THR A 89 9.62 8.00 4.19
C THR A 89 10.88 8.04 3.33
N GLU A 90 10.89 7.33 2.19
CA GLU A 90 11.93 7.45 1.18
C GLU A 90 12.13 8.91 0.78
N GLN A 91 13.37 9.35 0.70
CA GLN A 91 13.67 10.69 0.19
C GLN A 91 13.32 10.77 -1.30
N PRO A 92 12.65 11.85 -1.77
CA PRO A 92 12.35 12.00 -3.18
C PRO A 92 13.61 11.89 -4.05
N ALA A 93 13.49 11.25 -5.20
CA ALA A 93 14.57 11.15 -6.17
C ALA A 93 15.10 12.55 -6.55
N ALA A 94 16.42 12.70 -6.56
CA ALA A 94 17.06 13.98 -6.84
C ALA A 94 16.71 14.50 -8.24
N GLY A 95 16.37 15.79 -8.34
CA GLY A 95 16.02 16.43 -9.62
C GLY A 95 14.61 16.11 -10.14
N VAL A 96 13.79 15.36 -9.40
CA VAL A 96 12.40 15.07 -9.75
C VAL A 96 11.47 16.12 -9.14
N SER A 97 10.50 16.60 -9.93
CA SER A 97 9.49 17.57 -9.48
C SER A 97 8.62 16.99 -8.36
N ALA A 98 8.14 17.84 -7.44
CA ALA A 98 7.16 17.45 -6.43
C ALA A 98 5.84 16.94 -7.04
N ASP A 99 5.49 17.40 -8.24
CA ASP A 99 4.27 17.00 -8.96
C ASP A 99 4.47 15.77 -9.85
N ALA A 100 5.69 15.21 -9.92
CA ALA A 100 5.94 14.01 -10.70
C ALA A 100 5.19 12.79 -10.09
N PRO A 101 4.85 11.79 -10.91
CA PRO A 101 4.23 10.55 -10.44
C PRO A 101 4.95 9.93 -9.24
N PHE A 102 4.18 9.30 -8.35
CA PHE A 102 4.72 8.70 -7.12
C PHE A 102 5.91 7.76 -7.39
N LYS A 103 5.83 6.96 -8.46
CA LYS A 103 6.91 6.03 -8.86
C LYS A 103 8.22 6.71 -9.26
N ASP A 104 8.15 7.92 -9.79
CA ASP A 104 9.31 8.67 -10.24
C ASP A 104 9.95 9.39 -9.04
N ARG A 105 9.12 9.82 -8.09
CA ARG A 105 9.58 10.43 -6.83
C ARG A 105 10.13 9.39 -5.85
N PHE A 106 9.54 8.21 -5.74
CA PHE A 106 9.87 7.19 -4.73
C PHE A 106 10.11 5.80 -5.36
N PRO A 107 11.14 5.68 -6.21
CA PRO A 107 11.34 4.48 -7.03
C PRO A 107 11.61 3.22 -6.20
N ARG A 108 12.26 3.32 -5.03
CA ARG A 108 12.55 2.13 -4.20
C ARG A 108 11.29 1.60 -3.55
N THR A 109 10.44 2.48 -3.04
CA THR A 109 9.12 2.15 -2.50
C THR A 109 8.26 1.49 -3.56
N THR A 110 8.20 2.08 -4.76
CA THR A 110 7.45 1.49 -5.87
C THR A 110 7.97 0.12 -6.26
N ALA A 111 9.30 -0.07 -6.34
CA ALA A 111 9.88 -1.37 -6.64
C ALA A 111 9.52 -2.45 -5.61
N LEU A 112 9.45 -2.10 -4.32
CA LEU A 112 9.03 -3.01 -3.25
C LEU A 112 7.52 -3.31 -3.27
N ALA A 113 6.69 -2.32 -3.57
CA ALA A 113 5.23 -2.46 -3.55
C ALA A 113 4.69 -3.21 -4.78
N ARG A 114 5.35 -3.07 -5.93
CA ARG A 114 4.88 -3.66 -7.21
C ARG A 114 4.66 -5.17 -7.13
N PRO A 115 5.59 -6.01 -6.64
CA PRO A 115 5.36 -7.45 -6.51
C PRO A 115 4.18 -7.80 -5.60
N VAL A 116 4.00 -7.06 -4.50
CA VAL A 116 2.91 -7.30 -3.54
C VAL A 116 1.55 -7.00 -4.17
N LEU A 117 1.44 -5.90 -4.92
CA LEU A 117 0.21 -5.48 -5.59
C LEU A 117 -0.05 -6.25 -6.90
N GLY A 118 1.00 -6.82 -7.50
CA GLY A 118 0.92 -7.61 -8.73
C GLY A 118 0.14 -6.87 -9.83
N PRO A 119 -0.92 -7.48 -10.40
CA PRO A 119 -1.78 -6.87 -11.42
C PRO A 119 -2.45 -5.53 -11.05
N ILE A 120 -2.50 -5.16 -9.77
CA ILE A 120 -3.06 -3.87 -9.30
C ILE A 120 -2.05 -2.74 -9.41
N ALA A 121 -0.75 -3.05 -9.44
CA ALA A 121 0.31 -2.05 -9.40
C ALA A 121 0.24 -1.00 -10.54
N PRO A 122 -0.17 -1.32 -11.78
CA PRO A 122 -0.33 -0.31 -12.83
C PRO A 122 -1.41 0.74 -12.55
N ILE A 123 -2.49 0.37 -11.86
CA ILE A 123 -3.53 1.32 -11.42
C ILE A 123 -2.93 2.30 -10.41
N VAL A 124 -2.13 1.78 -9.47
CA VAL A 124 -1.56 2.55 -8.35
C VAL A 124 -0.38 3.43 -8.77
N PHE A 125 0.43 3.01 -9.76
CA PHE A 125 1.68 3.69 -10.09
C PHE A 125 1.77 4.24 -11.51
N ASP A 126 0.96 3.73 -12.44
CA ASP A 126 1.11 3.99 -13.88
C ASP A 126 -0.09 4.75 -14.48
N GLY A 127 -1.14 5.02 -13.69
CA GLY A 127 -2.30 5.79 -14.13
C GLY A 127 -3.30 4.99 -14.96
N GLU A 128 -3.27 3.66 -14.88
CA GLU A 128 -4.31 2.83 -15.48
C GLU A 128 -5.65 3.00 -14.77
N ALA A 129 -6.75 2.76 -15.51
CA ALA A 129 -8.09 2.77 -14.94
C ALA A 129 -8.26 1.68 -13.87
N ALA A 130 -8.85 2.09 -12.75
CA ALA A 130 -9.17 1.24 -11.61
C ALA A 130 -10.33 0.28 -11.90
#